data_AF-A0ABD5NU07-F1
#
_entry.id   AF-A0ABD5NU07-F1
#
_cell.length_a   1.000
_cell.length_b   1.000
_cell.length_c   1.000
_cell.angle_alpha   90.00
_cell.angle_beta   90.00
_cell.angle_gamma   90.00
#
_symmetry.space_group_name_H-M   'P 1'
#
loop_
_entity.id
_entity.type
_entity.pdbx_description
1 polymer ?
#
loop_
_entity_poly.entity_id
_entity_poly.type
_entity_poly.pdbx_seq_one_letter_code
_entity_poly.pdbx_strand_id
1 'polypeptide(L)'
;MSDADANGRATSDRGTSRRGYLFGAGTVLGSLGLLVTTGRSAAAENVETITVGTGETYRKSLSDGETWENKLIDITAPGAGYQITASANDWAIRNVGIRGRWDHDPGSQAFVVAVPEADASGTIENCYVGDGATGTDPGGLFVHRKHRGTLTVDRFTVQGMGDNGIYASAPGYGGASNGGQGDVHIRNSYAANNRSSGFRLGSSGSTIENSVMWNNDRGLWCLFESIEAADCDMGGNGIDVRVGSGSQEAGGPYGELAVTDCRFGASQVERSQNALHGSSQGSPRRHEPADVGAPASAEDAARSVVCYR
;
A
#
# COMPACT_ATOMS: atom_id res chain seq x y z
N MET A 1 15.51 66.92 20.74
CA MET A 1 15.26 68.03 19.81
C MET A 1 15.45 67.44 18.42
N SER A 2 14.33 67.22 17.71
CA SER A 2 14.13 66.91 16.26
C SER A 2 15.02 65.85 15.58
N ASP A 3 14.58 64.91 14.75
CA ASP A 3 13.31 64.43 14.14
C ASP A 3 13.73 63.07 13.51
N ALA A 4 13.06 61.95 13.74
CA ALA A 4 11.81 61.46 13.15
C ALA A 4 11.91 61.04 11.66
N ASP A 5 11.57 59.75 11.45
CA ASP A 5 10.78 59.17 10.37
C ASP A 5 11.36 58.94 8.95
N ALA A 6 11.48 57.65 8.63
CA ALA A 6 11.02 57.11 7.35
C ALA A 6 10.46 55.69 7.55
N ASN A 7 9.20 55.62 7.97
CA ASN A 7 8.36 54.42 7.96
C ASN A 7 7.55 54.37 6.65
N GLY A 8 7.30 53.16 6.14
CA GLY A 8 6.87 52.93 4.77
C GLY A 8 5.40 53.19 4.43
N ARG A 9 5.04 52.87 3.17
CA ARG A 9 3.68 52.44 2.81
C ARG A 9 3.66 51.61 1.53
N ALA A 10 3.00 50.46 1.63
CA ALA A 10 2.67 49.53 0.57
C ALA A 10 1.47 50.00 -0.27
N THR A 11 1.40 49.54 -1.52
CA THR A 11 0.19 49.21 -2.31
C THR A 11 0.63 48.26 -3.43
N SER A 12 0.44 46.95 -3.27
CA SER A 12 -0.72 46.16 -3.73
C SER A 12 -0.79 45.96 -5.26
N ASP A 13 -0.45 44.72 -5.64
CA ASP A 13 -1.33 43.82 -6.38
C ASP A 13 -1.62 44.10 -7.87
N ARG A 14 -1.15 43.18 -8.72
CA ARG A 14 -1.90 42.61 -9.86
C ARG A 14 -1.17 41.37 -10.36
N GLY A 15 -1.77 40.22 -10.05
CA GLY A 15 -1.24 38.90 -10.33
C GLY A 15 -1.18 38.51 -11.82
N THR A 16 -0.30 37.57 -12.08
CA THR A 16 -0.33 36.69 -13.25
C THR A 16 -0.53 35.26 -12.79
N SER A 17 -1.76 34.96 -12.39
CA SER A 17 -2.35 33.64 -12.55
C SER A 17 -3.49 33.79 -13.54
N ARG A 18 -3.43 33.07 -14.66
CA ARG A 18 -4.58 32.58 -15.44
C ARG A 18 -4.09 31.77 -16.64
N ARG A 19 -4.30 30.46 -16.52
CA ARG A 19 -4.96 29.59 -17.51
C ARG A 19 -4.73 29.97 -18.98
N GLY A 20 -3.93 29.18 -19.67
CA GLY A 20 -4.04 29.01 -21.11
C GLY A 20 -5.41 28.42 -21.43
N TYR A 21 -6.35 29.28 -21.82
CA TYR A 21 -7.60 28.87 -22.43
C TYR A 21 -7.35 28.66 -23.92
N LEU A 22 -7.64 27.46 -24.40
CA LEU A 22 -7.72 27.14 -25.81
C LEU A 22 -8.65 28.12 -26.53
N PHE A 23 -8.12 28.68 -27.62
CA PHE A 23 -8.88 29.34 -28.67
C PHE A 23 -9.66 28.27 -29.45
N GLY A 24 -10.98 28.42 -29.53
CA GLY A 24 -11.85 27.57 -30.31
C GLY A 24 -13.22 28.21 -30.48
N ALA A 25 -13.31 29.21 -31.35
CA ALA A 25 -14.58 29.75 -31.83
C ALA A 25 -14.81 29.25 -33.26
N GLY A 26 -15.92 28.54 -33.46
CA GLY A 26 -16.37 28.06 -34.76
C GLY A 26 -17.76 27.46 -34.64
N THR A 27 -18.79 28.32 -34.58
CA THR A 27 -20.20 27.93 -34.56
C THR A 27 -20.68 27.63 -35.99
N VAL A 28 -21.14 26.40 -36.25
CA VAL A 28 -22.07 26.09 -37.34
C VAL A 28 -23.19 25.22 -36.77
N LEU A 29 -24.41 25.76 -36.82
CA LEU A 29 -25.67 25.08 -36.50
C LEU A 29 -26.03 24.10 -37.63
N GLY A 30 -26.31 22.84 -37.29
CA GLY A 30 -26.81 21.82 -38.22
C GLY A 30 -27.31 20.59 -37.47
N SER A 31 -28.56 20.21 -37.72
CA SER A 31 -29.45 19.34 -36.94
C SER A 31 -29.21 17.82 -37.05
N LEU A 32 -29.59 17.13 -35.96
CA LEU A 32 -30.03 15.71 -35.82
C LEU A 32 -29.16 14.59 -36.41
N GLY A 33 -28.51 13.86 -35.50
CA GLY A 33 -27.97 12.52 -35.70
C GLY A 33 -27.20 12.08 -34.46
N LEU A 34 -27.91 11.64 -33.40
CA LEU A 34 -27.30 10.98 -32.24
C LEU A 34 -26.77 9.60 -32.68
N LEU A 35 -25.62 9.58 -33.32
CA LEU A 35 -24.66 8.50 -33.13
C LEU A 35 -23.76 8.96 -31.98
N VAL A 36 -24.11 8.56 -30.76
CA VAL A 36 -23.13 8.56 -29.67
C VAL A 36 -22.14 7.46 -30.03
N THR A 37 -21.11 7.80 -30.79
CA THR A 37 -19.85 7.09 -30.69
C THR A 37 -19.40 7.30 -29.25
N THR A 38 -19.74 6.35 -28.38
CA THR A 38 -19.04 6.17 -27.12
C THR A 38 -17.60 5.89 -27.50
N GLY A 39 -16.81 6.95 -27.63
CA GLY A 39 -15.37 6.86 -27.58
C GLY A 39 -15.07 6.17 -26.27
N ARG A 40 -14.75 4.88 -26.34
CA ARG A 40 -13.97 4.24 -25.30
C ARG A 40 -12.75 5.14 -25.13
N SER A 41 -12.66 5.88 -24.03
CA SER A 41 -11.40 6.50 -23.64
C SER A 41 -10.40 5.35 -23.53
N ALA A 42 -9.56 5.22 -24.56
CA ALA A 42 -8.46 4.31 -24.61
C ALA A 42 -7.38 4.85 -23.66
N ALA A 43 -7.56 4.67 -22.36
CA ALA A 43 -6.55 5.07 -21.39
C ALA A 43 -5.63 3.89 -21.01
N ALA A 44 -5.24 3.07 -21.99
CA ALA A 44 -3.93 2.42 -21.91
C ALA A 44 -2.86 3.49 -22.21
N GLU A 45 -2.84 4.60 -21.45
CA GLU A 45 -1.90 5.69 -21.71
C GLU A 45 -0.55 5.36 -21.08
N ASN A 46 0.36 4.90 -21.96
CA ASN A 46 1.81 4.79 -21.78
C ASN A 46 2.29 4.13 -20.49
N VAL A 47 2.06 2.82 -20.38
CA VAL A 47 2.85 2.00 -19.44
C VAL A 47 4.33 2.12 -19.80
N GLU A 48 5.12 2.63 -18.87
CA GLU A 48 6.57 2.64 -19.01
C GLU A 48 7.13 1.32 -18.49
N THR A 49 7.76 0.55 -19.37
CA THR A 49 8.49 -0.66 -18.99
C THR A 49 9.93 -0.30 -18.62
N ILE A 50 10.32 -0.64 -17.39
CA ILE A 50 11.68 -0.52 -16.88
C ILE A 50 12.28 -1.93 -16.85
N THR A 51 13.14 -2.24 -17.82
CA THR A 51 13.86 -3.52 -17.86
C THR A 51 15.14 -3.43 -17.04
N VAL A 52 15.30 -4.33 -16.07
CA VAL A 52 16.47 -4.41 -15.19
C VAL A 52 17.39 -5.53 -15.68
N GLY A 53 18.67 -5.22 -15.91
CA GLY A 53 19.63 -6.20 -16.39
C GLY A 53 20.06 -7.21 -15.32
N THR A 54 20.77 -8.25 -15.76
CA THR A 54 21.35 -9.29 -14.89
C THR A 54 22.20 -8.66 -13.77
N GLY A 55 21.89 -8.98 -12.53
CA GLY A 55 22.61 -8.47 -11.35
C GLY A 55 22.41 -6.98 -11.06
N GLU A 56 21.57 -6.28 -11.84
CA GLU A 56 21.29 -4.86 -11.62
C GLU A 56 20.13 -4.67 -10.63
N THR A 57 20.04 -3.48 -10.04
CA THR A 57 18.91 -3.12 -9.18
C THR A 57 18.39 -1.76 -9.58
N TYR A 58 17.13 -1.72 -10.01
CA TYR A 58 16.42 -0.46 -10.21
C TYR A 58 16.10 0.17 -8.86
N ARG A 59 16.32 1.48 -8.69
CA ARG A 59 16.01 2.19 -7.45
C ARG A 59 15.16 3.40 -7.72
N LYS A 60 14.06 3.54 -6.99
CA LYS A 60 13.17 4.69 -7.04
C LYS A 60 12.91 5.22 -5.63
N SER A 61 13.30 6.47 -5.39
CA SER A 61 12.89 7.21 -4.20
C SER A 61 11.84 8.26 -4.58
N LEU A 62 10.76 8.35 -3.81
CA LEU A 62 9.73 9.37 -3.98
C LEU A 62 10.03 10.59 -3.12
N SER A 63 9.66 11.76 -3.64
CA SER A 63 9.70 13.05 -2.93
C SER A 63 8.31 13.48 -2.45
N ASP A 64 8.26 14.54 -1.65
CA ASP A 64 6.99 15.11 -1.18
C ASP A 64 6.09 15.53 -2.37
N GLY A 65 4.80 15.22 -2.30
CA GLY A 65 3.83 15.53 -3.35
C GLY A 65 3.95 14.67 -4.62
N GLU A 66 4.88 13.72 -4.68
CA GLU A 66 5.14 12.97 -5.90
C GLU A 66 4.08 11.90 -6.16
N THR A 67 3.52 11.89 -7.36
CA THR A 67 2.76 10.75 -7.90
C THR A 67 3.63 9.99 -8.90
N TRP A 68 3.86 8.70 -8.63
CA TRP A 68 4.62 7.80 -9.50
C TRP A 68 3.71 6.67 -9.98
N GLU A 69 3.47 6.60 -11.29
CA GLU A 69 2.42 5.72 -11.81
C GLU A 69 2.69 5.12 -13.19
N ASN A 70 1.88 4.10 -13.52
CA ASN A 70 1.83 3.39 -14.80
C ASN A 70 3.19 2.77 -15.18
N LYS A 71 3.74 1.96 -14.27
CA LYS A 71 5.06 1.34 -14.41
C LYS A 71 4.96 -0.17 -14.44
N LEU A 72 5.74 -0.77 -15.34
CA LEU A 72 6.03 -2.20 -15.32
C LEU A 72 7.54 -2.38 -15.11
N ILE A 73 7.95 -2.82 -13.93
CA ILE A 73 9.36 -3.12 -13.66
C ILE A 73 9.57 -4.60 -13.96
N ASP A 74 10.43 -4.88 -14.93
CA ASP A 74 10.78 -6.23 -15.37
C ASP A 74 12.13 -6.64 -14.76
N ILE A 75 12.07 -7.51 -13.74
CA ILE A 75 13.21 -8.12 -13.06
C ILE A 75 13.40 -9.60 -13.44
N THR A 76 12.96 -10.01 -14.64
CA THR A 76 13.07 -11.41 -15.08
C THR A 76 14.50 -11.86 -15.37
N ALA A 77 15.45 -10.93 -15.52
CA ALA A 77 16.86 -11.26 -15.67
C ALA A 77 17.45 -11.80 -14.36
N PRO A 78 18.36 -12.80 -14.39
CA PRO A 78 18.90 -13.40 -13.18
C PRO A 78 19.57 -12.38 -12.26
N GLY A 79 19.23 -12.40 -10.97
CA GLY A 79 19.76 -11.48 -9.98
C GLY A 79 19.35 -10.02 -10.20
N ALA A 80 18.37 -9.75 -11.06
CA ALA A 80 17.78 -8.42 -11.19
C ALA A 80 16.91 -8.11 -9.97
N GLY A 81 16.98 -6.87 -9.51
CA GLY A 81 16.26 -6.42 -8.33
C GLY A 81 15.60 -5.07 -8.53
N TYR A 82 14.80 -4.69 -7.53
CA TYR A 82 14.25 -3.36 -7.43
C TYR A 82 14.25 -2.90 -5.98
N GLN A 83 14.23 -1.58 -5.79
CA GLN A 83 14.01 -0.96 -4.50
C GLN A 83 13.18 0.31 -4.69
N ILE A 84 11.99 0.33 -4.11
CA ILE A 84 11.09 1.49 -4.11
C ILE A 84 11.02 2.02 -2.69
N THR A 85 11.37 3.28 -2.51
CA THR A 85 11.34 3.96 -1.21
C THR A 85 10.46 5.20 -1.27
N ALA A 86 9.43 5.26 -0.42
CA ALA A 86 8.61 6.46 -0.27
C ALA A 86 8.62 6.89 1.20
N SER A 87 9.64 7.63 1.58
CA SER A 87 9.76 8.23 2.91
C SER A 87 9.59 9.74 2.78
N ALA A 88 8.38 10.15 2.45
CA ALA A 88 8.00 11.50 2.05
C ALA A 88 6.56 11.76 2.51
N ASN A 89 6.06 12.97 2.29
CA ASN A 89 4.69 13.37 2.57
C ASN A 89 3.88 13.51 1.27
N ASP A 90 2.58 13.24 1.33
CA ASP A 90 1.61 13.47 0.24
C ASP A 90 2.00 12.83 -1.09
N TRP A 91 2.50 11.60 -1.04
CA TRP A 91 2.92 10.84 -2.22
C TRP A 91 1.90 9.78 -2.63
N ALA A 92 1.95 9.38 -3.90
CA ALA A 92 1.14 8.30 -4.44
C ALA A 92 1.96 7.37 -5.35
N ILE A 93 1.77 6.07 -5.20
CA ILE A 93 2.28 5.03 -6.10
C ILE A 93 1.06 4.31 -6.68
N ARG A 94 0.85 4.41 -8.00
CA ARG A 94 -0.36 3.87 -8.64
C ARG A 94 -0.05 3.04 -9.87
N ASN A 95 -0.77 1.94 -10.08
CA ASN A 95 -0.64 1.14 -11.32
C ASN A 95 0.82 0.70 -11.55
N VAL A 96 1.42 0.04 -10.55
CA VAL A 96 2.80 -0.44 -10.61
C VAL A 96 2.84 -1.96 -10.49
N GLY A 97 3.32 -2.62 -11.54
CA GLY A 97 3.54 -4.06 -11.56
C GLY A 97 5.02 -4.41 -11.52
N ILE A 98 5.39 -5.38 -10.69
CA ILE A 98 6.70 -6.02 -10.70
C ILE A 98 6.58 -7.37 -11.38
N ARG A 99 7.21 -7.54 -12.53
CA ARG A 99 7.29 -8.81 -13.26
C ARG A 99 8.61 -9.48 -12.96
N GLY A 100 8.56 -10.77 -12.63
CA GLY A 100 9.71 -11.60 -12.33
C GLY A 100 9.86 -11.84 -10.83
N ARG A 101 10.42 -13.00 -10.50
CA ARG A 101 10.69 -13.41 -9.13
C ARG A 101 11.92 -12.66 -8.60
N TRP A 102 11.83 -12.13 -7.40
CA TRP A 102 12.95 -11.45 -6.77
C TRP A 102 13.98 -12.46 -6.23
N ASP A 103 15.00 -12.75 -7.03
CA ASP A 103 16.10 -13.67 -6.72
C ASP A 103 17.41 -12.96 -6.34
N HIS A 104 17.36 -11.63 -6.25
CA HIS A 104 18.45 -10.77 -5.81
C HIS A 104 18.44 -10.59 -4.28
N ASP A 105 19.61 -10.69 -3.64
CA ASP A 105 19.77 -10.41 -2.21
C ASP A 105 20.59 -9.11 -2.00
N PRO A 106 19.92 -7.93 -1.92
CA PRO A 106 20.60 -6.68 -1.59
C PRO A 106 20.83 -6.48 -0.09
N GLY A 107 20.39 -7.41 0.78
CA GLY A 107 20.33 -7.18 2.24
C GLY A 107 19.32 -6.11 2.67
N SER A 108 18.28 -5.82 1.87
CA SER A 108 17.26 -4.81 2.19
C SER A 108 15.87 -5.19 1.67
N GLN A 109 14.82 -4.59 2.23
CA GLN A 109 13.42 -4.74 1.79
C GLN A 109 13.20 -4.05 0.43
N ALA A 110 12.50 -4.69 -0.50
CA ALA A 110 12.30 -4.16 -1.86
C ALA A 110 11.34 -2.96 -1.93
N PHE A 111 10.37 -2.88 -1.01
CA PHE A 111 9.42 -1.77 -0.96
C PHE A 111 9.32 -1.24 0.47
N VAL A 112 9.80 -0.01 0.69
CA VAL A 112 9.88 0.62 2.02
C VAL A 112 9.19 1.97 2.01
N VAL A 113 8.22 2.18 2.90
CA VAL A 113 7.43 3.41 2.93
C VAL A 113 7.29 4.00 4.34
N ALA A 114 7.09 5.31 4.40
CA ALA A 114 6.68 6.06 5.57
C ALA A 114 6.11 7.41 5.14
N VAL A 115 5.14 7.89 5.90
CA VAL A 115 4.67 9.28 5.89
C VAL A 115 5.14 9.93 7.19
N PRO A 116 6.23 10.73 7.18
CA PRO A 116 6.83 11.24 8.40
C PRO A 116 6.02 12.28 9.17
N GLU A 117 5.20 13.10 8.49
CA GLU A 117 4.34 14.09 9.15
C GLU A 117 2.96 13.50 9.48
N ALA A 118 2.41 13.89 10.64
CA ALA A 118 1.18 13.29 11.18
C ALA A 118 -0.10 13.73 10.44
N ASP A 119 -0.08 14.88 9.77
CA ASP A 119 -1.18 15.45 8.99
C ASP A 119 -1.06 15.19 7.48
N ALA A 120 -0.02 14.45 7.06
CA ALA A 120 0.22 14.08 5.68
C ALA A 120 -0.28 12.66 5.35
N SER A 121 -0.32 12.34 4.07
CA SER A 121 -0.78 11.02 3.59
C SER A 121 0.16 10.35 2.60
N GLY A 122 0.02 9.04 2.46
CA GLY A 122 0.67 8.22 1.44
C GLY A 122 -0.34 7.26 0.84
N THR A 123 -0.26 7.02 -0.47
CA THR A 123 -1.18 6.10 -1.16
C THR A 123 -0.40 5.09 -1.99
N ILE A 124 -0.73 3.81 -1.84
CA ILE A 124 -0.38 2.73 -2.76
C ILE A 124 -1.69 2.20 -3.34
N GLU A 125 -1.82 2.23 -4.66
CA GLU A 125 -3.05 1.84 -5.34
C GLU A 125 -2.76 0.94 -6.55
N ASN A 126 -3.45 -0.19 -6.65
CA ASN A 126 -3.40 -1.06 -7.81
C ASN A 126 -1.95 -1.48 -8.17
N CYS A 127 -1.28 -2.14 -7.22
CA CYS A 127 0.09 -2.60 -7.39
C CYS A 127 0.23 -4.11 -7.23
N TYR A 128 1.18 -4.69 -7.95
CA TYR A 128 1.43 -6.13 -7.94
C TYR A 128 2.90 -6.44 -7.61
N VAL A 129 3.07 -7.24 -6.56
CA VAL A 129 4.34 -7.78 -6.04
C VAL A 129 4.14 -9.29 -5.81
N GLY A 130 3.65 -10.01 -6.83
CA GLY A 130 3.11 -11.36 -6.69
C GLY A 130 3.96 -12.52 -7.22
N ASP A 131 5.08 -12.25 -7.92
CA ASP A 131 5.90 -13.33 -8.50
C ASP A 131 6.88 -13.97 -7.49
N GLY A 132 6.81 -13.54 -6.22
CA GLY A 132 7.56 -14.11 -5.11
C GLY A 132 9.00 -13.62 -5.00
N ALA A 133 9.67 -14.12 -3.97
CA ALA A 133 11.09 -13.92 -3.73
C ALA A 133 11.81 -15.25 -3.47
N THR A 134 13.13 -15.23 -3.53
CA THR A 134 13.98 -16.28 -2.95
C THR A 134 14.49 -15.84 -1.58
N GLY A 135 14.88 -16.80 -0.73
CA GLY A 135 15.36 -16.49 0.61
C GLY A 135 14.25 -16.23 1.64
N THR A 136 14.63 -15.71 2.80
CA THR A 136 13.76 -15.57 3.99
C THR A 136 13.53 -14.14 4.43
N ASP A 137 14.25 -13.20 3.83
CA ASP A 137 14.31 -11.83 4.32
C ASP A 137 13.43 -10.86 3.52
N PRO A 138 13.23 -11.05 2.20
CA PRO A 138 12.27 -10.30 1.40
C PRO A 138 10.84 -10.27 1.96
N GLY A 139 10.39 -9.11 2.43
CA GLY A 139 8.96 -8.78 2.57
C GLY A 139 8.45 -8.02 1.34
N GLY A 140 7.14 -8.03 1.12
CA GLY A 140 6.54 -7.37 -0.04
C GLY A 140 6.42 -5.85 0.12
N LEU A 141 5.91 -5.39 1.26
CA LEU A 141 5.82 -3.98 1.65
C LEU A 141 6.19 -3.81 3.12
N PHE A 142 7.15 -2.94 3.40
CA PHE A 142 7.53 -2.57 4.77
C PHE A 142 7.16 -1.11 5.07
N VAL A 143 6.32 -0.91 6.08
CA VAL A 143 6.02 0.41 6.64
C VAL A 143 7.00 0.68 7.78
N HIS A 144 7.90 1.62 7.55
CA HIS A 144 8.97 1.94 8.46
C HIS A 144 8.43 2.56 9.76
N ARG A 145 9.06 2.25 10.90
CA ARG A 145 8.68 2.74 12.26
C ARG A 145 8.52 4.26 12.42
N LYS A 146 8.97 5.06 11.44
CA LYS A 146 8.90 6.53 11.51
C LYS A 146 7.62 7.10 10.91
N HIS A 147 6.75 6.23 10.38
CA HIS A 147 5.47 6.61 9.84
C HIS A 147 4.57 7.18 10.94
N ARG A 148 4.09 8.41 10.74
CA ARG A 148 3.23 9.18 11.65
C ARG A 148 1.90 9.57 11.03
N GLY A 149 1.86 9.81 9.72
CA GLY A 149 0.63 10.14 9.00
C GLY A 149 -0.20 8.91 8.64
N THR A 150 -1.08 9.06 7.65
CA THR A 150 -1.97 7.99 7.18
C THR A 150 -1.42 7.32 5.92
N LEU A 151 -1.39 6.00 5.87
CA LEU A 151 -1.09 5.22 4.66
C LEU A 151 -2.32 4.45 4.19
N THR A 152 -2.76 4.68 2.96
CA THR A 152 -3.77 3.84 2.29
C THR A 152 -3.11 2.89 1.31
N VAL A 153 -3.44 1.60 1.42
CA VAL A 153 -3.05 0.53 0.49
C VAL A 153 -4.33 -0.07 -0.10
N ASP A 154 -4.56 0.13 -1.38
CA ASP A 154 -5.78 -0.29 -2.08
C ASP A 154 -5.42 -1.13 -3.31
N ARG A 155 -6.11 -2.27 -3.53
CA ARG A 155 -5.83 -3.16 -4.67
C ARG A 155 -4.36 -3.57 -4.75
N PHE A 156 -3.82 -4.06 -3.64
CA PHE A 156 -2.44 -4.54 -3.59
C PHE A 156 -2.41 -6.06 -3.61
N THR A 157 -1.63 -6.65 -4.51
CA THR A 157 -1.38 -8.10 -4.54
C THR A 157 0.05 -8.38 -4.17
N VAL A 158 0.25 -9.21 -3.15
CA VAL A 158 1.59 -9.65 -2.72
C VAL A 158 1.62 -11.14 -2.44
N GLN A 159 2.58 -11.84 -3.03
CA GLN A 159 2.64 -13.29 -2.86
C GLN A 159 4.06 -13.83 -2.85
N GLY A 160 4.25 -14.98 -2.19
CA GLY A 160 5.49 -15.77 -2.28
C GLY A 160 6.70 -15.11 -1.63
N MET A 161 6.50 -14.24 -0.64
CA MET A 161 7.58 -13.53 0.05
C MET A 161 8.25 -14.40 1.11
N GLY A 162 9.55 -14.19 1.29
CA GLY A 162 10.37 -14.87 2.31
C GLY A 162 10.03 -14.44 3.74
N ASP A 163 9.45 -13.26 3.90
CA ASP A 163 8.95 -12.71 5.16
C ASP A 163 7.43 -12.40 5.08
N ASN A 164 7.00 -11.18 5.44
CA ASN A 164 5.60 -10.77 5.44
C ASN A 164 5.19 -10.25 4.05
N GLY A 165 3.92 -10.44 3.67
CA GLY A 165 3.35 -9.76 2.51
C GLY A 165 3.34 -8.25 2.74
N ILE A 166 2.61 -7.79 3.77
CA ILE A 166 2.67 -6.41 4.29
C ILE A 166 3.13 -6.43 5.75
N TYR A 167 4.27 -5.80 6.01
CA TYR A 167 4.79 -5.53 7.34
C TYR A 167 4.48 -4.08 7.72
N ALA A 168 3.42 -3.88 8.49
CA ALA A 168 2.92 -2.59 8.96
C ALA A 168 2.78 -2.50 10.49
N SER A 169 3.45 -3.36 11.26
CA SER A 169 3.42 -3.28 12.74
C SER A 169 4.51 -2.40 13.36
N ALA A 170 5.54 -2.03 12.60
CA ALA A 170 6.65 -1.23 13.12
C ALA A 170 6.23 0.17 13.65
N PRO A 171 5.23 0.86 13.06
CA PRO A 171 4.78 2.16 13.55
C PRO A 171 4.19 2.19 14.97
N GLY A 172 3.60 1.10 15.48
CA GLY A 172 3.09 1.08 16.87
C GLY A 172 3.97 0.32 17.87
N TYR A 173 5.24 0.12 17.54
CA TYR A 173 6.20 -0.40 18.51
C TYR A 173 6.44 0.61 19.66
N GLY A 174 6.11 0.27 20.90
CA GLY A 174 6.26 1.14 22.09
C GLY A 174 7.56 1.01 22.89
N GLY A 175 8.61 0.37 22.34
CA GLY A 175 9.88 0.18 23.05
C GLY A 175 10.80 1.42 23.09
N ALA A 176 12.10 1.22 23.34
CA ALA A 176 13.09 2.30 23.57
C ALA A 176 13.23 3.35 22.45
N SER A 177 12.64 3.14 21.28
CA SER A 177 12.62 4.09 20.17
C SER A 177 11.23 4.13 19.52
N ASN A 178 10.20 4.36 20.35
CA ASN A 178 8.78 4.51 19.99
C ASN A 178 8.53 4.73 18.50
N GLY A 179 7.67 3.90 17.92
CA GLY A 179 7.18 4.08 16.57
C GLY A 179 6.37 5.37 16.42
N GLY A 180 6.18 5.77 15.16
CA GLY A 180 5.54 7.02 14.80
C GLY A 180 4.03 7.05 14.99
N GLN A 181 3.40 5.89 15.22
CA GLN A 181 1.97 5.68 15.47
C GLN A 181 1.05 6.10 14.31
N GLY A 182 1.56 6.22 13.08
CA GLY A 182 0.72 6.43 11.89
C GLY A 182 -0.13 5.22 11.55
N ASP A 183 -1.41 5.46 11.22
CA ASP A 183 -2.38 4.45 10.83
C ASP A 183 -2.16 3.92 9.40
N VAL A 184 -2.50 2.64 9.20
CA VAL A 184 -2.42 1.97 7.90
C VAL A 184 -3.77 1.37 7.57
N HIS A 185 -4.32 1.74 6.42
CA HIS A 185 -5.61 1.26 5.91
C HIS A 185 -5.39 0.40 4.68
N ILE A 186 -5.63 -0.90 4.81
CA ILE A 186 -5.52 -1.87 3.71
C ILE A 186 -6.92 -2.21 3.23
N ARG A 187 -7.18 -2.10 1.92
CA ARG A 187 -8.47 -2.48 1.35
C ARG A 187 -8.34 -3.15 0.00
N ASN A 188 -9.32 -3.99 -0.35
CA ASN A 188 -9.39 -4.64 -1.67
C ASN A 188 -8.10 -5.39 -2.04
N SER A 189 -7.41 -5.98 -1.06
CA SER A 189 -6.02 -6.44 -1.24
C SER A 189 -5.88 -7.93 -0.98
N TYR A 190 -4.84 -8.52 -1.58
CA TYR A 190 -4.59 -9.95 -1.59
C TYR A 190 -3.17 -10.27 -1.13
N ALA A 191 -3.04 -11.17 -0.16
CA ALA A 191 -1.76 -11.72 0.26
C ALA A 191 -1.74 -13.24 0.29
N ALA A 192 -0.79 -13.88 -0.38
CA ALA A 192 -0.69 -15.34 -0.33
C ALA A 192 0.71 -15.94 -0.33
N ASN A 193 0.82 -17.15 0.22
CA ASN A 193 2.07 -17.94 0.19
C ASN A 193 3.29 -17.20 0.78
N ASN A 194 3.07 -16.28 1.73
CA ASN A 194 4.15 -15.58 2.42
C ASN A 194 4.57 -16.37 3.67
N ARG A 195 5.88 -16.49 3.91
CA ARG A 195 6.43 -17.36 4.95
C ARG A 195 6.11 -16.87 6.38
N SER A 196 5.88 -15.57 6.60
CA SER A 196 5.68 -15.02 7.95
C SER A 196 4.22 -14.64 8.22
N SER A 197 3.68 -13.71 7.44
CA SER A 197 2.26 -13.39 7.45
C SER A 197 1.78 -12.80 6.14
N GLY A 198 0.47 -12.85 5.88
CA GLY A 198 -0.15 -12.07 4.82
C GLY A 198 -0.07 -10.59 5.14
N PHE A 199 -0.82 -10.17 6.16
CA PHE A 199 -0.80 -8.79 6.67
C PHE A 199 -0.48 -8.76 8.17
N ARG A 200 0.55 -7.98 8.53
CA ARG A 200 0.96 -7.72 9.91
C ARG A 200 0.83 -6.24 10.22
N LEU A 201 -0.06 -5.86 11.13
CA LEU A 201 -0.31 -4.46 11.49
C LEU A 201 -0.10 -4.26 12.99
N GLY A 202 0.03 -3.00 13.41
CA GLY A 202 0.24 -2.74 14.82
C GLY A 202 0.23 -1.29 15.26
N SER A 203 -0.44 -0.37 14.55
CA SER A 203 -0.68 1.00 15.03
C SER A 203 -2.19 1.22 15.22
N SER A 204 -2.53 1.96 16.28
CA SER A 204 -3.92 2.25 16.63
C SER A 204 -4.65 2.95 15.48
N GLY A 205 -5.90 2.55 15.21
CA GLY A 205 -6.73 3.12 14.13
C GLY A 205 -6.50 2.49 12.75
N SER A 206 -5.56 1.56 12.62
CA SER A 206 -5.33 0.84 11.37
C SER A 206 -6.48 -0.12 11.04
N THR A 207 -6.76 -0.29 9.74
CA THR A 207 -7.88 -1.13 9.28
C THR A 207 -7.50 -2.06 8.13
N ILE A 208 -8.25 -3.16 8.00
CA ILE A 208 -8.22 -4.06 6.86
C ILE A 208 -9.65 -4.30 6.39
N GLU A 209 -9.95 -4.05 5.12
CA GLU A 209 -11.30 -4.20 4.58
C GLU A 209 -11.32 -4.98 3.26
N ASN A 210 -12.34 -5.81 3.02
CA ASN A 210 -12.57 -6.50 1.75
C ASN A 210 -11.28 -7.14 1.20
N SER A 211 -10.59 -7.94 2.01
CA SER A 211 -9.27 -8.45 1.67
C SER A 211 -9.14 -9.95 1.92
N VAL A 212 -8.17 -10.58 1.27
CA VAL A 212 -7.92 -12.02 1.35
C VAL A 212 -6.49 -12.30 1.79
N MET A 213 -6.33 -13.18 2.77
CA MET A 213 -5.02 -13.70 3.18
C MET A 213 -5.01 -15.22 3.13
N TRP A 214 -4.28 -15.78 2.17
CA TRP A 214 -4.37 -17.20 1.81
C TRP A 214 -3.03 -17.95 1.88
N ASN A 215 -2.98 -19.14 2.48
CA ASN A 215 -1.77 -20.00 2.50
C ASN A 215 -0.49 -19.34 3.05
N ASN A 216 -0.60 -18.45 4.03
CA ASN A 216 0.55 -17.86 4.74
C ASN A 216 0.84 -18.63 6.04
N ASP A 217 1.98 -18.41 6.72
CA ASP A 217 2.12 -18.95 8.09
C ASP A 217 1.09 -18.31 9.04
N ARG A 218 0.87 -16.99 8.90
CA ARG A 218 -0.24 -16.26 9.52
C ARG A 218 -1.05 -15.50 8.49
N GLY A 219 -2.38 -15.60 8.49
CA GLY A 219 -3.22 -14.77 7.61
C GLY A 219 -3.14 -13.29 8.01
N LEU A 220 -3.76 -12.96 9.15
CA LEU A 220 -3.69 -11.68 9.83
C LEU A 220 -2.82 -11.79 11.08
N TRP A 221 -1.91 -10.84 11.28
CA TRP A 221 -1.19 -10.67 12.53
C TRP A 221 -1.36 -9.25 13.09
N CYS A 222 -2.24 -9.09 14.06
CA CYS A 222 -2.28 -7.92 14.93
C CYS A 222 -1.16 -8.06 15.96
N LEU A 223 -0.08 -7.28 15.85
CA LEU A 223 1.06 -7.43 16.75
C LEU A 223 0.94 -6.53 17.99
N PHE A 224 0.58 -5.28 17.80
CA PHE A 224 0.47 -4.23 18.82
C PHE A 224 -0.79 -3.41 18.57
N GLU A 225 -1.20 -2.62 19.57
CA GLU A 225 -2.25 -1.59 19.44
C GLU A 225 -3.61 -2.14 18.97
N SER A 226 -4.59 -1.25 18.82
CA SER A 226 -5.94 -1.62 18.38
C SER A 226 -6.09 -1.49 16.85
N ILE A 227 -6.43 -2.59 16.17
CA ILE A 227 -6.74 -2.61 14.73
C ILE A 227 -8.10 -3.24 14.45
N GLU A 228 -8.67 -2.93 13.29
CA GLU A 228 -9.96 -3.48 12.84
C GLU A 228 -9.83 -4.24 11.52
N ALA A 229 -10.54 -5.37 11.40
CA ALA A 229 -10.69 -6.10 10.14
C ALA A 229 -12.17 -6.32 9.81
N ALA A 230 -12.57 -5.98 8.59
CA ALA A 230 -13.95 -6.06 8.12
C ALA A 230 -14.04 -6.77 6.76
N ASP A 231 -15.00 -7.70 6.62
CA ASP A 231 -15.23 -8.44 5.37
C ASP A 231 -13.93 -9.05 4.80
N CYS A 232 -13.18 -9.77 5.63
CA CYS A 232 -11.94 -10.44 5.20
C CYS A 232 -12.09 -11.95 5.21
N ASP A 233 -11.49 -12.61 4.22
CA ASP A 233 -11.41 -14.08 4.16
C ASP A 233 -9.96 -14.52 4.38
N MET A 234 -9.73 -15.35 5.40
CA MET A 234 -8.42 -15.84 5.80
C MET A 234 -8.45 -17.36 5.88
N GLY A 235 -7.73 -18.04 5.00
CA GLY A 235 -7.76 -19.51 4.94
C GLY A 235 -6.50 -20.15 4.37
N GLY A 236 -6.37 -21.46 4.63
CA GLY A 236 -5.19 -22.23 4.24
C GLY A 236 -3.91 -21.82 4.99
N ASN A 237 -4.00 -20.89 5.93
CA ASN A 237 -2.86 -20.41 6.68
C ASN A 237 -2.47 -21.40 7.79
N GLY A 238 -1.23 -21.33 8.28
CA GLY A 238 -0.83 -22.03 9.50
C GLY A 238 -1.71 -21.62 10.68
N ILE A 239 -1.94 -20.31 10.81
CA ILE A 239 -2.93 -19.68 11.70
C ILE A 239 -3.62 -18.56 10.92
N ASP A 240 -4.95 -18.53 10.85
CA ASP A 240 -5.64 -17.51 10.07
C ASP A 240 -5.60 -16.13 10.74
N VAL A 241 -5.79 -16.07 12.06
CA VAL A 241 -5.76 -14.83 12.85
C VAL A 241 -4.83 -14.97 14.06
N ARG A 242 -3.83 -14.09 14.19
CA ARG A 242 -2.97 -13.99 15.37
C ARG A 242 -3.04 -12.61 16.00
N VAL A 243 -3.17 -12.58 17.33
CA VAL A 243 -3.08 -11.36 18.13
C VAL A 243 -1.92 -11.48 19.12
N GLY A 244 -0.99 -10.52 19.06
CA GLY A 244 0.22 -10.45 19.87
C GLY A 244 1.35 -11.41 19.43
N SER A 245 2.41 -11.45 20.24
CA SER A 245 3.55 -12.36 20.09
C SER A 245 3.89 -13.06 21.41
N GLY A 246 4.37 -14.30 21.34
CA GLY A 246 4.83 -15.06 22.50
C GLY A 246 6.17 -14.56 23.05
N SER A 247 7.05 -14.02 22.21
CA SER A 247 8.39 -13.56 22.58
C SER A 247 8.40 -12.16 23.23
N GLN A 248 9.49 -11.84 23.93
CA GLN A 248 9.74 -10.53 24.57
C GLN A 248 9.89 -9.37 23.57
N GLU A 249 9.66 -9.60 22.27
CA GLU A 249 9.50 -8.57 21.24
C GLU A 249 8.44 -7.51 21.63
N ALA A 250 7.51 -7.86 22.51
CA ALA A 250 6.48 -6.97 23.04
C ALA A 250 6.98 -6.01 24.14
N GLY A 251 8.08 -5.30 23.90
CA GLY A 251 8.33 -4.02 24.56
C GLY A 251 7.30 -2.94 24.14
N GLY A 252 6.48 -3.24 23.13
CA GLY A 252 5.31 -2.46 22.72
C GLY A 252 4.01 -2.88 23.43
N PRO A 253 2.93 -2.13 23.21
CA PRO A 253 1.63 -2.38 23.82
C PRO A 253 1.01 -3.70 23.35
N TYR A 254 0.02 -4.18 24.12
CA TYR A 254 -0.77 -5.35 23.74
C TYR A 254 -1.60 -5.05 22.49
N GLY A 255 -1.79 -6.08 21.67
CA GLY A 255 -2.63 -6.05 20.48
C GLY A 255 -4.08 -6.32 20.82
N GLU A 256 -4.96 -5.53 20.22
CA GLU A 256 -6.40 -5.69 20.25
C GLU A 256 -6.90 -5.73 18.80
N LEU A 257 -7.58 -6.81 18.42
CA LEU A 257 -8.13 -6.97 17.08
C LEU A 257 -9.65 -7.08 17.15
N ALA A 258 -10.36 -6.17 16.49
CA ALA A 258 -11.78 -6.33 16.23
C ALA A 258 -12.01 -6.93 14.83
N VAL A 259 -12.85 -7.96 14.73
CA VAL A 259 -13.25 -8.57 13.45
C VAL A 259 -14.76 -8.45 13.24
N THR A 260 -15.15 -8.00 12.06
CA THR A 260 -16.56 -7.88 11.62
C THR A 260 -16.72 -8.53 10.26
N ASP A 261 -17.71 -9.40 10.08
CA ASP A 261 -17.98 -10.08 8.80
C ASP A 261 -16.82 -10.86 8.18
N CYS A 262 -15.80 -11.20 8.98
CA CYS A 262 -14.64 -11.97 8.54
C CYS A 262 -14.89 -13.48 8.59
N ARG A 263 -14.26 -14.24 7.70
CA ARG A 263 -14.29 -15.70 7.67
C ARG A 263 -12.89 -16.27 7.86
N PHE A 264 -12.74 -17.15 8.85
CA PHE A 264 -11.48 -17.80 9.20
C PHE A 264 -11.71 -19.08 9.99
N GLY A 265 -10.74 -20.00 9.96
CA GLY A 265 -10.81 -21.27 10.68
C GLY A 265 -10.14 -21.22 12.04
N ALA A 266 -8.88 -20.78 12.10
CA ALA A 266 -8.06 -20.83 13.31
C ALA A 266 -7.62 -19.44 13.80
N SER A 267 -7.76 -19.19 15.10
CA SER A 267 -7.27 -17.97 15.75
C SER A 267 -6.37 -18.29 16.94
N GLN A 268 -5.33 -17.49 17.16
CA GLN A 268 -4.45 -17.56 18.31
C GLN A 268 -4.32 -16.17 18.96
N VAL A 269 -4.68 -16.07 20.24
CA VAL A 269 -4.42 -14.89 21.07
C VAL A 269 -3.27 -15.22 22.01
N GLU A 270 -2.13 -14.56 21.83
CA GLU A 270 -0.95 -14.74 22.66
C GLU A 270 -1.10 -13.96 23.95
N ARG A 271 -0.72 -14.48 25.12
CA ARG A 271 -0.83 -13.78 26.42
C ARG A 271 -2.27 -13.35 26.78
N SER A 272 -2.53 -13.14 28.07
CA SER A 272 -3.90 -12.85 28.54
C SER A 272 -4.33 -11.39 28.38
N GLN A 273 -3.40 -10.50 28.04
CA GLN A 273 -3.67 -9.06 27.86
C GLN A 273 -3.99 -8.68 26.42
N ASN A 274 -3.68 -9.55 25.45
CA ASN A 274 -4.11 -9.35 24.07
C ASN A 274 -5.56 -9.80 23.92
N ALA A 275 -6.27 -9.24 22.94
CA ALA A 275 -7.69 -9.52 22.76
C ALA A 275 -8.09 -9.66 21.29
N LEU A 276 -8.98 -10.62 21.03
CA LEU A 276 -9.72 -10.76 19.78
C LEU A 276 -11.20 -10.52 20.09
N HIS A 277 -11.77 -9.49 19.46
CA HIS A 277 -13.17 -9.12 19.58
C HIS A 277 -13.92 -9.52 18.31
N GLY A 278 -15.04 -10.23 18.47
CA GLY A 278 -15.80 -10.77 17.33
C GLY A 278 -15.50 -12.25 17.09
N SER A 279 -16.07 -12.80 16.02
CA SER A 279 -15.91 -14.21 15.67
C SER A 279 -16.05 -14.44 14.17
N SER A 280 -15.48 -15.55 13.70
CA SER A 280 -15.58 -15.99 12.31
C SER A 280 -17.03 -16.20 11.87
N GLN A 281 -17.37 -15.74 10.67
CA GLN A 281 -18.64 -15.97 9.98
C GLN A 281 -18.64 -17.25 9.13
N GLY A 282 -17.72 -18.18 9.42
CA GLY A 282 -17.64 -19.49 8.80
C GLY A 282 -16.38 -19.69 7.95
N SER A 283 -16.44 -20.67 7.05
CA SER A 283 -15.31 -20.99 6.17
C SER A 283 -15.07 -19.88 5.14
N PRO A 284 -13.80 -19.52 4.87
CA PRO A 284 -13.44 -18.63 3.77
C PRO A 284 -14.06 -19.06 2.43
N ARG A 285 -14.41 -18.08 1.61
CA ARG A 285 -15.06 -18.25 0.29
C ARG A 285 -14.23 -17.64 -0.83
N ARG A 286 -13.53 -16.54 -0.55
CA ARG A 286 -12.61 -15.83 -1.44
C ARG A 286 -11.18 -16.32 -1.20
N HIS A 287 -10.46 -16.56 -2.28
CA HIS A 287 -9.09 -17.11 -2.24
C HIS A 287 -8.22 -16.65 -3.41
N GLU A 288 -8.74 -15.80 -4.31
CA GLU A 288 -8.01 -15.28 -5.46
C GLU A 288 -7.97 -13.73 -5.45
N PRO A 289 -6.97 -13.08 -6.07
CA PRO A 289 -6.89 -11.62 -6.15
C PRO A 289 -8.16 -10.96 -6.73
N ALA A 290 -8.77 -11.60 -7.73
CA ALA A 290 -9.96 -11.11 -8.41
C ALA A 290 -11.20 -11.03 -7.49
N ASP A 291 -11.26 -11.84 -6.43
CA ASP A 291 -12.38 -11.84 -5.48
C ASP A 291 -12.49 -10.54 -4.68
N VAL A 292 -11.40 -9.78 -4.61
CA VAL A 292 -11.30 -8.51 -3.88
C VAL A 292 -10.94 -7.34 -4.81
N GLY A 293 -10.88 -7.57 -6.12
CA GLY A 293 -10.54 -6.55 -7.11
C GLY A 293 -9.05 -6.16 -7.13
N ALA A 294 -8.17 -6.97 -6.56
CA ALA A 294 -6.73 -6.77 -6.61
C ALA A 294 -6.16 -7.26 -7.96
N PRO A 295 -5.05 -6.69 -8.47
CA PRO A 295 -4.45 -7.10 -9.73
C PRO A 295 -3.92 -8.53 -9.66
N ALA A 296 -4.19 -9.36 -10.68
CA ALA A 296 -3.75 -10.75 -10.72
C ALA A 296 -2.35 -10.92 -11.35
N SER A 297 -1.81 -9.88 -11.98
CA SER A 297 -0.50 -9.89 -12.62
C SER A 297 0.16 -8.50 -12.60
N ALA A 298 1.46 -8.46 -12.90
CA ALA A 298 2.21 -7.21 -13.05
C ALA A 298 1.63 -6.34 -14.18
N GLU A 299 1.20 -6.96 -15.27
CA GLU A 299 0.59 -6.29 -16.40
C GLU A 299 -0.78 -5.73 -16.06
N ASP A 300 -1.60 -6.47 -15.30
CA ASP A 300 -2.91 -5.99 -14.85
C ASP A 300 -2.77 -4.77 -13.95
N ALA A 301 -1.82 -4.80 -13.01
CA ALA A 301 -1.50 -3.64 -12.19
C ALA A 301 -1.03 -2.47 -13.05
N ALA A 302 -0.04 -2.67 -13.92
CA ALA A 302 0.55 -1.60 -14.71
C ALA A 302 -0.41 -0.97 -15.74
N ARG A 303 -1.39 -1.73 -16.25
CA ARG A 303 -2.30 -1.31 -17.33
C ARG A 303 -3.68 -0.86 -16.85
N SER A 304 -4.03 -1.06 -15.59
CA SER A 304 -5.42 -0.85 -15.17
C SER A 304 -5.81 0.62 -15.31
N VAL A 305 -6.74 0.83 -16.25
CA VAL A 305 -7.60 2.01 -16.30
C VAL A 305 -8.65 1.79 -15.23
N VAL A 306 -8.68 2.65 -14.22
CA VAL A 306 -9.73 2.65 -13.22
C VAL A 306 -11.09 2.75 -13.92
N CYS A 307 -11.76 1.62 -14.14
CA CYS A 307 -13.17 1.61 -14.48
C CYS A 307 -13.92 1.79 -13.16
N TYR A 308 -14.14 3.04 -12.76
CA TYR A 308 -15.18 3.34 -11.78
C TYR A 308 -16.49 2.72 -12.29
N ARG A 309 -17.02 1.74 -11.56
CA ARG A 309 -18.41 1.28 -11.70
C ARG A 309 -19.25 1.96 -10.65
#